data_AF-A0A7W9AMY8-F1
#
_entry.id   AF-A0A7W9AMY8-F1
#
_cell.length_a   1.000
_cell.length_b   1.000
_cell.length_c   1.000
_cell.angle_alpha   90.00
_cell.angle_beta   90.00
_cell.angle_gamma   90.00
#
_symmetry.space_group_name_H-M   'P 1'
#
loop_
_entity.id
_entity.type
_entity.pdbx_description
1 polymer ?
#
loop_
_entity_poly.entity_id
_entity_poly.type
_entity_poly.pdbx_seq_one_letter_code
_entity_poly.pdbx_strand_id
1 'polypeptide(L)'
;MSLMLALAATTLGDTIEHRVTVAHAGAEHAATYRARVALDTKTIGAHTPNRPSRQQCMWTAAVTVERALDAAPQAARAVATDRTLRGTQPGDCRTARPAIEQAVADRSPAIRDRLVAAAENDRATLVAELEALVPNG
;
A
#
# COMPACT_ATOMS: atom_id res chain seq x y z
N MET A 1 -0.93 39.81 7.59
CA MET A 1 0.07 38.75 7.34
C MET A 1 -0.47 37.46 7.93
N SER A 2 -1.11 36.62 7.12
CA SER A 2 -1.68 35.35 7.56
C SER A 2 -0.64 34.25 7.37
N LEU A 3 -0.19 33.66 8.47
CA LEU A 3 0.77 32.57 8.49
C LEU A 3 0.00 31.25 8.36
N MET A 4 0.00 30.64 7.17
CA MET A 4 -0.48 29.26 7.01
C MET A 4 0.58 28.31 7.54
N LEU A 5 0.31 27.64 8.67
CA LEU A 5 1.09 26.49 9.10
C LEU A 5 0.67 25.27 8.28
N ALA A 6 1.55 24.82 7.40
CA ALA A 6 1.43 23.50 6.78
C ALA A 6 1.87 22.45 7.80
N LEU A 7 0.93 21.60 8.23
CA LEU A 7 1.24 20.41 9.02
C LEU A 7 1.91 19.38 8.09
N ALA A 8 3.24 19.26 8.20
CA ALA A 8 3.96 18.16 7.59
C ALA A 8 3.62 16.87 8.36
N ALA A 9 2.82 16.00 7.75
CA ALA A 9 2.60 14.66 8.26
C ALA A 9 3.88 13.84 8.06
N THR A 10 4.68 13.68 9.12
CA THR A 10 5.82 12.77 9.12
C THR A 10 5.31 11.33 9.10
N THR A 11 5.28 10.70 7.92
CA THR A 11 5.03 9.27 7.78
C THR A 11 6.28 8.51 8.19
N LEU A 12 6.30 8.02 9.44
CA LEU A 12 7.34 7.12 9.93
C LEU A 12 7.07 5.71 9.37
N GLY A 13 7.84 5.33 8.35
CA GLY A 13 7.81 4.04 7.68
C GLY A 13 8.19 4.22 6.21
N ASP A 14 9.08 3.39 5.68
CA ASP A 14 9.38 3.34 4.24
C ASP A 14 8.08 3.01 3.51
N THR A 15 7.41 4.06 3.04
CA THR A 15 6.19 3.92 2.26
C THR A 15 6.62 3.38 0.90
N ILE A 16 6.20 2.16 0.58
CA ILE A 16 6.49 1.56 -0.71
C ILE A 16 5.64 2.30 -1.75
N GLU A 17 6.30 3.13 -2.55
CA GLU A 17 5.66 3.93 -3.58
C GLU A 17 6.34 3.79 -4.94
N HIS A 18 5.58 4.06 -6.00
CA HIS A 18 6.03 4.11 -7.38
C HIS A 18 5.43 5.36 -8.03
N ARG A 19 6.28 6.19 -8.62
CA ARG A 19 5.88 7.46 -9.24
C ARG A 19 6.05 7.36 -10.75
N VAL A 20 5.07 7.87 -11.49
CA VAL A 20 5.12 8.02 -12.94
C VAL A 20 4.78 9.46 -13.32
N THR A 21 5.33 9.91 -14.44
CA THR A 21 5.00 11.21 -15.05
C THR A 21 4.23 10.96 -16.34
N VAL A 22 3.18 11.73 -16.57
CA VAL A 22 2.34 11.68 -17.77
C VAL A 22 2.25 13.07 -18.37
N ALA A 23 2.71 13.23 -19.61
CA ALA A 23 2.46 14.44 -20.38
C ALA A 23 1.02 14.43 -20.91
N HIS A 24 0.25 15.48 -20.60
CA HIS A 24 -1.13 15.63 -21.05
C HIS A 24 -1.49 17.13 -21.15
N ALA A 25 -2.17 17.52 -22.23
CA ALA A 25 -2.57 18.91 -22.51
C ALA A 25 -1.42 19.95 -22.40
N GLY A 26 -0.20 19.55 -22.79
CA GLY A 26 0.98 20.43 -22.73
C GLY A 26 1.60 20.61 -21.33
N ALA A 27 1.09 19.91 -20.31
CA ALA A 27 1.64 19.90 -18.96
C ALA A 27 2.11 18.49 -18.55
N GLU A 28 3.08 18.43 -17.63
CA GLU A 28 3.48 17.18 -16.99
C GLU A 28 2.69 16.98 -15.69
N HIS A 29 2.07 15.81 -15.56
CA HIS A 29 1.32 15.41 -14.38
C HIS A 29 2.02 14.24 -13.71
N ALA A 30 2.34 14.39 -12.43
CA ALA A 30 2.90 13.30 -11.65
C ALA A 30 1.79 12.53 -10.92
N ALA A 31 1.83 11.21 -11.05
CA ALA A 31 0.97 10.27 -10.33
C ALA A 31 1.82 9.39 -9.41
N THR A 32 1.45 9.31 -8.14
CA THR A 32 2.13 8.47 -7.15
C THR A 32 1.22 7.32 -6.73
N TYR A 33 1.70 6.10 -6.94
CA TYR A 33 1.07 4.85 -6.53
C TYR A 33 1.69 4.39 -5.21
N ARG A 34 0.88 4.12 -4.20
CA ARG A 34 1.30 3.71 -2.86
C ARG A 34 0.64 2.40 -2.47
N ALA A 35 1.42 1.50 -1.89
CA ALA A 35 0.87 0.29 -1.31
C ALA A 35 0.28 0.57 0.08
N ARG A 36 -0.92 0.05 0.34
CA ARG A 36 -1.49 -0.10 1.68
C ARG A 36 -1.52 -1.59 2.01
N VAL A 37 -1.06 -1.93 3.20
CA VAL A 37 -1.08 -3.32 3.68
C VAL A 37 -2.01 -3.43 4.87
N ALA A 38 -3.08 -4.21 4.72
CA ALA A 38 -4.01 -4.54 5.79
C ALA A 38 -3.72 -5.96 6.30
N LEU A 39 -3.29 -6.07 7.56
CA LEU A 39 -2.88 -7.33 8.18
C LEU A 39 -4.03 -7.91 9.03
N ASP A 40 -4.45 -9.12 8.69
CA ASP A 40 -5.33 -9.97 9.49
C ASP A 40 -4.53 -11.11 10.12
N THR A 41 -4.81 -11.43 11.39
CA THR A 41 -4.09 -12.46 12.12
C THR A 41 -5.01 -13.30 12.99
N LYS A 42 -4.74 -14.61 13.04
CA LYS A 42 -5.50 -15.58 13.82
C LYS A 42 -4.57 -16.55 14.54
N THR A 43 -4.62 -16.54 15.87
CA THR A 43 -3.96 -17.58 16.67
C THR A 43 -4.77 -18.86 16.60
N ILE A 44 -4.12 -19.95 16.22
CA ILE A 44 -4.68 -21.31 16.25
C ILE A 44 -3.85 -22.17 17.21
N GLY A 45 -4.44 -23.27 17.68
CA GLY A 45 -3.78 -24.21 18.59
C GLY A 45 -3.97 -23.87 20.07
N ALA A 46 -3.72 -24.87 20.91
CA ALA A 46 -3.92 -24.76 22.36
C ALA A 46 -2.63 -24.32 23.06
N HIS A 47 -2.80 -23.51 24.10
CA HIS A 47 -1.78 -23.25 25.11
C HIS A 47 -2.14 -24.02 26.37
N THR A 48 -1.23 -24.87 26.86
CA THR A 48 -1.40 -25.60 28.12
C THR A 48 -0.26 -25.23 29.05
N PRO A 49 -0.53 -24.78 30.29
CA PRO A 49 0.51 -24.51 31.27
C PRO A 49 1.44 -25.71 31.45
N ASN A 50 2.73 -25.45 31.64
CA ASN A 50 3.78 -26.48 31.84
C ASN A 50 3.98 -27.45 30.65
N ARG A 51 3.55 -27.06 29.44
CA ARG A 51 3.83 -27.76 28.18
C ARG A 51 4.37 -26.77 27.14
N PRO A 52 5.25 -27.21 26.22
CA PRO A 52 5.58 -26.42 25.04
C PRO A 52 4.30 -26.03 24.29
N SER A 53 4.17 -24.74 23.96
CA SER A 53 3.00 -24.25 23.23
C SER A 53 2.93 -24.87 21.84
N ARG A 54 1.72 -25.26 21.42
CA ARG A 54 1.43 -25.66 20.03
C ARG A 54 0.66 -24.57 19.29
N GLN A 55 0.70 -23.34 19.80
CA GLN A 55 0.07 -22.22 19.13
C GLN A 55 0.85 -21.87 17.86
N GLN A 56 0.08 -21.46 16.86
CA GLN A 56 0.58 -20.90 15.63
C GLN A 56 -0.23 -19.67 15.29
N CYS A 57 0.44 -18.59 14.91
CA CYS A 57 -0.21 -17.43 14.34
C CYS A 57 -0.30 -17.60 12.83
N MET A 58 -1.52 -17.74 12.31
CA MET A 58 -1.78 -17.58 10.89
C MET A 58 -1.96 -16.10 10.59
N TRP A 59 -1.41 -15.64 9.47
CA TRP A 59 -1.59 -14.25 9.06
C TRP A 59 -1.83 -14.12 7.56
N THR A 60 -2.57 -13.08 7.22
CA THR A 60 -2.92 -12.67 5.87
C THR A 60 -2.70 -11.17 5.74
N ALA A 61 -1.97 -10.72 4.73
CA ALA A 61 -1.78 -9.32 4.42
C ALA A 61 -2.40 -9.01 3.06
N ALA A 62 -3.52 -8.30 3.06
CA ALA A 62 -4.11 -7.77 1.84
C ALA A 62 -3.33 -6.53 1.41
N VAL A 63 -2.86 -6.51 0.17
CA VAL A 63 -2.17 -5.36 -0.42
C VAL A 63 -3.15 -4.66 -1.34
N THR A 64 -3.40 -3.38 -1.10
CA THR A 64 -4.15 -2.51 -2.00
C THR A 64 -3.24 -1.40 -2.51
N VAL A 65 -3.57 -0.82 -3.66
CA VAL A 65 -2.81 0.27 -4.26
C VAL A 65 -3.69 1.50 -4.32
N GLU A 66 -3.19 2.61 -3.79
CA GLU A 66 -3.80 3.93 -3.92
C GLU A 66 -2.98 4.76 -4.89
N ARG A 67 -3.64 5.49 -5.79
CA ARG A 67 -3.00 6.47 -6.66
C ARG A 67 -3.44 7.86 -6.24
N ALA A 68 -2.49 8.79 -6.13
CA ALA A 68 -2.73 10.22 -5.96
C ALA A 68 -2.07 11.01 -7.10
N LEU A 69 -2.69 12.12 -7.50
CA LEU A 69 -2.14 13.06 -8.48
C LEU A 69 -1.59 14.28 -7.75
N ASP A 70 -0.41 14.76 -8.12
CA ASP A 70 0.22 15.91 -7.46
C ASP A 70 -0.59 17.20 -7.69
N ALA A 71 -1.10 17.40 -8.92
CA ALA A 71 -1.91 18.57 -9.28
C ALA A 71 -3.37 18.49 -8.78
N ALA A 72 -3.84 17.29 -8.39
CA ALA A 72 -5.19 17.07 -7.89
C ALA A 72 -5.21 15.98 -6.81
N PRO A 73 -4.70 16.25 -5.60
CA PRO A 73 -4.68 15.26 -4.52
C PRO A 73 -6.06 14.74 -4.14
N GLN A 74 -7.11 15.55 -4.35
CA GLN A 74 -8.51 15.18 -4.15
C GLN A 74 -9.01 14.11 -5.14
N ALA A 75 -8.32 13.90 -6.26
CA ALA A 75 -8.59 12.84 -7.22
C ALA A 75 -7.92 11.51 -6.84
N ALA A 76 -7.40 11.40 -5.61
CA ALA A 76 -6.83 10.15 -5.12
C ALA A 76 -7.88 9.03 -5.10
N ARG A 77 -7.50 7.84 -5.57
CA ARG A 77 -8.39 6.68 -5.62
C ARG A 77 -7.65 5.37 -5.43
N ALA A 78 -8.41 4.35 -5.04
CA ALA A 78 -7.94 2.98 -5.09
C ALA A 78 -7.82 2.50 -6.54
N VAL A 79 -6.71 1.84 -6.83
CA VAL A 79 -6.46 1.08 -8.05
C VAL A 79 -6.63 -0.39 -7.67
N ALA A 80 -7.56 -1.09 -8.34
CA ALA A 80 -7.93 -2.45 -7.97
C ALA A 80 -6.71 -3.38 -8.03
N THR A 81 -6.46 -4.09 -6.93
CA THR A 81 -5.45 -5.16 -6.92
C THR A 81 -5.93 -6.38 -6.16
N ASP A 82 -5.51 -7.53 -6.64
CA ASP A 82 -5.84 -8.87 -6.17
C ASP A 82 -4.61 -9.56 -5.58
N ARG A 83 -3.93 -8.89 -4.63
CA ARG A 83 -2.78 -9.52 -3.96
C ARG A 83 -3.00 -9.67 -2.46
N THR A 84 -2.86 -10.92 -2.05
CA THR A 84 -2.91 -11.32 -0.65
C THR A 84 -1.67 -12.14 -0.34
N LEU A 85 -0.87 -11.66 0.62
CA LEU A 85 0.26 -12.39 1.18
C LEU A 85 -0.25 -13.21 2.36
N ARG A 86 0.34 -14.39 2.59
CA ARG A 86 -0.05 -15.27 3.70
C ARG A 86 1.18 -15.90 4.31
N GLY A 87 1.07 -16.29 5.57
CA GLY A 87 2.09 -17.08 6.23
C GLY A 87 1.66 -17.53 7.62
N THR A 88 2.61 -18.15 8.30
CA THR A 88 2.45 -18.62 9.67
C THR A 88 3.67 -18.29 10.49
N GLN A 89 3.48 -18.06 11.78
CA GLN A 89 4.55 -17.90 12.76
C GLN A 89 4.29 -18.81 13.97
N PRO A 90 5.33 -19.36 14.62
CA PRO A 90 5.16 -20.06 15.89
C PRO A 90 4.63 -19.13 16.99
N GLY A 91 3.84 -19.67 17.92
CA GLY A 91 3.30 -18.93 19.05
C GLY A 91 1.99 -18.19 18.74
N ASP A 92 1.62 -17.27 19.62
CA ASP A 92 0.42 -16.44 19.46
C ASP A 92 0.69 -15.20 18.58
N CYS A 93 -0.36 -14.64 18.00
CA CYS A 93 -0.21 -13.50 17.07
C CYS A 93 0.27 -12.20 17.71
N ARG A 94 0.15 -12.03 19.04
CA ARG A 94 0.64 -10.83 19.72
C ARG A 94 2.16 -10.85 19.79
N THR A 95 2.74 -12.00 20.13
CA THR A 95 4.21 -12.17 20.21
C THR A 95 4.85 -12.31 18.83
N ALA A 96 4.13 -12.87 17.86
CA ALA A 96 4.61 -13.02 16.49
C ALA A 96 4.59 -11.72 15.65
N ARG A 97 3.94 -10.64 16.11
CA ARG A 97 3.71 -9.42 15.32
C ARG A 97 4.99 -8.87 14.64
N PRO A 98 6.14 -8.68 15.32
CA PRO A 98 7.34 -8.16 14.68
C PRO A 98 7.89 -9.09 13.57
N ALA A 99 7.81 -10.41 13.78
CA ALA A 99 8.22 -11.38 12.78
C ALA A 99 7.28 -11.40 11.56
N ILE A 100 6.00 -11.09 11.75
CA ILE A 100 5.03 -10.94 10.65
C ILE A 100 5.33 -9.66 9.86
N GLU A 101 5.60 -8.55 10.54
CA GLU A 101 5.98 -7.28 9.92
C GLU A 101 7.25 -7.44 9.08
N GLN A 102 8.30 -8.09 9.62
CA GLN A 102 9.51 -8.40 8.87
C GLN A 102 9.21 -9.29 7.66
N ALA A 103 8.38 -10.33 7.82
CA ALA A 103 8.00 -11.20 6.72
C ALA A 103 7.28 -10.43 5.60
N VAL A 104 6.45 -9.45 5.93
CA VAL A 104 5.84 -8.56 4.93
C VAL A 104 6.89 -7.64 4.30
N ALA A 105 7.80 -7.07 5.09
CA ALA A 105 8.89 -6.22 4.61
C ALA A 105 9.84 -6.95 3.64
N ASP A 106 10.14 -8.22 3.89
CA ASP A 106 10.96 -9.06 3.00
C ASP A 106 10.30 -9.26 1.62
N ARG A 107 8.98 -9.05 1.53
CA ARG A 107 8.20 -9.13 0.29
C ARG A 107 8.05 -7.77 -0.39
N SER A 108 8.73 -6.72 0.09
CA SER A 108 8.72 -5.39 -0.52
C SER A 108 9.05 -5.38 -2.02
N PRO A 109 10.00 -6.18 -2.55
CA PRO A 109 10.25 -6.24 -3.99
C PRO A 109 9.00 -6.65 -4.79
N ALA A 110 8.29 -7.69 -4.35
CA ALA A 110 7.07 -8.14 -5.01
C ALA A 110 5.92 -7.11 -4.89
N ILE A 111 5.90 -6.32 -3.80
CA ILE A 111 4.96 -5.20 -3.65
C ILE A 111 5.31 -4.08 -4.64
N ARG A 112 6.60 -3.75 -4.83
CA ARG A 112 7.04 -2.75 -5.82
C ARG A 112 6.68 -3.16 -7.24
N ASP A 113 6.95 -4.40 -7.63
CA ASP A 113 6.57 -4.93 -8.96
C ASP A 113 5.06 -4.78 -9.19
N ARG A 114 4.26 -4.94 -8.13
CA ARG A 114 2.82 -4.75 -8.21
C ARG A 114 2.41 -3.29 -8.42
N LEU A 115 3.14 -2.35 -7.84
CA LEU A 115 2.90 -0.92 -8.07
C LEU A 115 3.20 -0.54 -9.51
N VAL A 116 4.28 -1.07 -10.08
CA VAL A 116 4.61 -0.89 -11.51
C VAL A 116 3.47 -1.44 -12.38
N ALA A 117 3.07 -2.69 -12.16
CA ALA A 117 1.97 -3.30 -12.92
C ALA A 117 0.63 -2.57 -12.71
N ALA A 118 0.38 -2.02 -11.52
CA ALA A 118 -0.80 -1.19 -11.26
C ALA A 118 -0.78 0.08 -12.11
N ALA A 119 0.37 0.77 -12.17
CA ALA A 119 0.53 2.00 -12.94
C ALA A 119 0.40 1.75 -14.45
N GLU A 120 0.97 0.65 -14.95
CA GLU A 120 0.83 0.25 -16.36
C GLU A 120 -0.63 -0.01 -16.74
N ASN A 121 -1.33 -0.84 -15.95
CA ASN A 121 -2.72 -1.20 -16.21
C ASN A 121 -3.68 0.00 -16.07
N ASP A 122 -3.38 0.93 -15.17
CA ASP A 122 -4.20 2.11 -14.88
C ASP A 122 -3.97 3.26 -15.88
N ARG A 123 -2.96 3.17 -16.76
CA ARG A 123 -2.52 4.30 -17.59
C ARG A 123 -3.61 4.88 -18.48
N ALA A 124 -4.43 4.05 -19.13
CA ALA A 124 -5.51 4.55 -19.98
C ALA A 124 -6.57 5.31 -19.16
N THR A 125 -6.91 4.79 -17.98
CA THR A 125 -7.84 5.46 -17.06
C THR A 125 -7.26 6.75 -16.52
N LEU A 126 -5.97 6.78 -16.17
CA LEU A 126 -5.26 8.00 -15.77
C LEU A 126 -5.37 9.11 -16.82
N VAL A 127 -5.12 8.81 -18.09
CA VAL A 127 -5.21 9.80 -19.17
C VAL A 127 -6.64 10.31 -19.33
N ALA A 128 -7.64 9.43 -19.28
CA ALA A 128 -9.05 9.84 -19.36
C ALA A 128 -9.48 10.74 -18.19
N GLU A 129 -8.98 10.48 -16.98
CA GLU A 129 -9.23 11.34 -15.83
C GLU A 129 -8.55 12.71 -15.96
N LEU A 130 -7.31 12.76 -16.48
CA LEU A 130 -6.61 14.02 -16.74
C LEU A 130 -7.35 14.88 -17.79
N GLU A 131 -7.87 14.26 -18.85
CA GLU A 131 -8.70 14.93 -19.86
C GLU A 131 -9.96 15.55 -19.24
N ALA A 132 -10.61 14.85 -18.30
CA ALA A 132 -11.79 15.37 -17.62
C ALA A 132 -11.48 16.54 -16.66
N LEU A 133 -10.27 16.59 -16.11
CA LEU A 133 -9.81 17.66 -15.21
C LEU A 133 -9.36 18.92 -15.96
N VAL A 134 -8.79 18.75 -17.14
CA VAL A 134 -8.35 19.84 -18.03
C VAL A 134 -8.92 19.56 -19.42
N PRO A 135 -10.20 19.87 -19.67
CA PRO A 135 -10.79 19.70 -20.99
C PRO A 135 -9.95 20.46 -22.01
N ASN A 136 -9.54 19.80 -23.09
CA ASN A 136 -8.91 20.50 -24.20
C ASN A 136 -9.95 21.37 -24.92
N GLY A 137 -10.18 22.58 -24.41
CA GLY A 137 -11.11 23.57 -25.00
C GLY A 137 -12.53 23.49 -24.46
#